data_AF-A0A1V5GT73-F1
#
_entry.id   AF-A0A1V5GT73-F1
#
_cell.length_a   1.000
_cell.length_b   1.000
_cell.length_c   1.000
_cell.angle_alpha   90.00
_cell.angle_beta   90.00
_cell.angle_gamma   90.00
#
_symmetry.space_group_name_H-M   'P 1'
#
loop_
_entity.id
_entity.type
_entity.pdbx_description
1 polymer ?
#
loop_
_entity_poly.entity_id
_entity_poly.type
_entity_poly.pdbx_seq_one_letter_code
_entity_poly.pdbx_strand_id
1 'polypeptide(L)'
;MFKKPADQSAVKGVIAEGKAKETPISVKTEQGKPEKPKQTIDEYIKAHPISNKNVEKYVRQSFDKGNDESKQFLLNGFANGNVSFERAKSGLSRCFIENGSKAPVLLMSTKNETGEDTGFYSDGGVFYHEGTHAIDYSYNRTGNLPASSTVVLSSNGTLEDSINAGREEAQKMRAIAKQDFYDSIANAKSQDPEYSKLDKDISAKQEELDKLNPYIPQIDEARKQFTSGKISYRELQAKNLEIREKQMKDQPFLKARGELWALQAKQQEANYRVTQQVYVEYGDVSDMFCASTGLAINRMSHDERYFDKKGYKGTEFFAEYVSARSTNPKSLARIKKYFPKQSALAEELFQRIMKGQ
;
A
#
# COMPACT_ATOMS: atom_id res chain seq x y z
N MET A 1 -9.03 39.27 17.33
CA MET A 1 -10.48 38.95 17.33
C MET A 1 -10.73 37.86 16.31
N PHE A 2 -10.85 36.61 16.75
CA PHE A 2 -11.18 35.48 15.88
C PHE A 2 -12.69 35.39 15.74
N LYS A 3 -13.19 35.44 14.50
CA LYS A 3 -14.61 35.21 14.19
C LYS A 3 -14.91 33.72 14.42
N LYS A 4 -15.95 33.44 15.22
CA LYS A 4 -16.55 32.10 15.38
C LYS A 4 -16.95 31.54 14.01
N PRO A 5 -16.80 30.22 13.76
CA PRO A 5 -17.47 29.56 12.65
C PRO A 5 -18.99 29.60 12.85
N ALA A 6 -19.69 29.78 11.74
CA ALA A 6 -21.14 29.82 11.69
C ALA A 6 -21.74 28.46 12.08
N ASP A 7 -22.84 28.56 12.82
CA ASP A 7 -23.74 27.49 13.22
C ASP A 7 -24.28 26.74 11.98
N GLN A 8 -24.06 25.42 11.93
CA GLN A 8 -24.55 24.54 10.86
C GLN A 8 -25.84 23.81 11.26
N SER A 9 -26.62 24.34 12.20
CA SER A 9 -27.96 23.82 12.47
C SER A 9 -29.00 24.36 11.48
N ALA A 10 -29.00 23.89 10.23
CA ALA A 10 -30.21 23.81 9.38
C ALA A 10 -29.87 23.33 7.95
N VAL A 11 -29.84 22.01 7.76
CA VAL A 11 -30.25 21.41 6.47
C VAL A 11 -31.33 20.39 6.79
N LYS A 12 -32.55 20.89 7.01
CA LYS A 12 -33.77 20.11 6.81
C LYS A 12 -34.12 20.26 5.33
N GLY A 13 -34.06 19.17 4.58
CA GLY A 13 -34.38 19.18 3.16
C GLY A 13 -34.58 17.78 2.58
N VAL A 14 -35.82 17.30 2.69
CA VAL A 14 -36.51 16.40 1.74
C VAL A 14 -35.80 15.07 1.43
N ILE A 15 -36.12 14.04 2.22
CA ILE A 15 -35.99 12.65 1.78
C ILE A 15 -37.13 12.39 0.79
N ALA A 16 -36.80 12.35 -0.50
CA ALA A 16 -37.71 11.83 -1.50
C ALA A 16 -37.79 10.30 -1.35
N GLU A 17 -38.97 9.79 -1.03
CA GLU A 17 -39.30 8.37 -1.02
C GLU A 17 -39.28 7.83 -2.46
N GLY A 18 -38.09 7.44 -2.94
CA GLY A 18 -37.91 6.62 -4.13
C GLY A 18 -37.98 5.14 -3.75
N LYS A 19 -39.16 4.53 -3.85
CA LYS A 19 -39.33 3.07 -3.79
C LYS A 19 -38.67 2.41 -4.99
N ALA A 20 -37.42 1.97 -4.86
CA ALA A 20 -36.89 0.86 -5.64
C ALA A 20 -36.92 -0.38 -4.74
N LYS A 21 -37.88 -1.28 -5.00
CA LYS A 21 -37.82 -2.65 -4.49
C LYS A 21 -36.70 -3.37 -5.23
N GLU A 22 -35.48 -3.22 -4.76
CA GLU A 22 -34.40 -4.15 -5.11
C GLU A 22 -34.38 -5.24 -4.04
N THR A 23 -34.93 -6.39 -4.40
CA THR A 23 -34.67 -7.62 -3.66
C THR A 23 -33.16 -7.86 -3.74
N PRO A 24 -32.44 -7.98 -2.61
CA PRO A 24 -31.04 -8.40 -2.65
C PRO A 24 -30.97 -9.73 -3.41
N ILE A 25 -30.21 -9.78 -4.50
CA ILE A 25 -29.85 -11.05 -5.10
C ILE A 25 -28.94 -11.74 -4.09
N SER A 26 -29.54 -12.58 -3.24
CA SER A 26 -28.84 -13.60 -2.49
C SER A 26 -28.23 -14.54 -3.51
N VAL A 27 -26.99 -14.27 -3.94
CA VAL A 27 -26.16 -15.29 -4.57
C VAL A 27 -25.90 -16.33 -3.47
N LYS A 28 -26.75 -17.37 -3.43
CA LYS A 28 -26.39 -18.62 -2.76
C LYS A 28 -25.24 -19.18 -3.57
N THR A 29 -24.02 -18.83 -3.21
CA THR A 29 -22.89 -19.69 -3.53
C THR A 29 -23.15 -20.97 -2.75
N GLU A 30 -23.67 -22.00 -3.41
CA GLU A 30 -23.36 -23.35 -2.96
C GLU A 30 -21.84 -23.37 -2.91
N GLN A 31 -21.29 -23.33 -1.69
CA GLN A 31 -19.89 -23.59 -1.42
C GLN A 31 -19.67 -25.07 -1.73
N GLY A 32 -19.71 -25.41 -3.02
CA GLY A 32 -19.12 -26.63 -3.51
C GLY A 32 -17.69 -26.62 -3.00
N LYS A 33 -17.30 -27.69 -2.31
CA LYS A 33 -15.90 -27.85 -1.92
C LYS A 33 -15.06 -27.57 -3.15
N PRO A 34 -14.04 -26.69 -3.08
CA PRO A 34 -13.18 -26.46 -4.23
C PRO A 34 -12.72 -27.82 -4.75
N GLU A 35 -12.94 -28.08 -6.04
CA GLU A 35 -12.40 -29.28 -6.66
C GLU A 35 -10.91 -29.33 -6.35
N LYS A 36 -10.40 -30.50 -5.96
CA LYS A 36 -8.98 -30.65 -5.67
C LYS A 36 -8.18 -30.18 -6.89
N PRO A 37 -7.01 -29.55 -6.67
CA PRO A 37 -6.14 -29.17 -7.75
C PRO A 37 -5.91 -30.32 -8.71
N LYS A 38 -6.19 -30.09 -10.00
CA LYS A 38 -5.85 -31.05 -11.06
C LYS A 38 -4.33 -31.26 -11.16
N GLN A 39 -3.55 -30.32 -10.63
CA GLN A 39 -2.09 -30.33 -10.63
C GLN A 39 -1.58 -29.63 -9.36
N THR A 40 -0.54 -30.18 -8.73
CA THR A 40 0.20 -29.55 -7.64
C THR A 40 1.26 -28.58 -8.17
N ILE A 41 1.77 -27.67 -7.33
CA ILE A 41 2.89 -26.79 -7.73
C ILE A 41 4.14 -27.60 -8.12
N ASP A 42 4.34 -28.77 -7.51
CA ASP A 42 5.45 -29.69 -7.83
C ASP A 42 5.32 -30.25 -9.24
N GLU A 43 4.13 -30.72 -9.59
CA GLU A 43 3.83 -31.20 -10.93
C GLU A 43 3.92 -30.08 -11.96
N TYR A 44 3.54 -28.85 -11.59
CA TYR A 44 3.69 -27.68 -12.45
C TYR A 44 5.16 -27.35 -12.73
N ILE A 45 5.98 -27.23 -11.69
CA ILE A 45 7.42 -26.95 -11.80
C ILE A 45 8.14 -28.09 -12.54
N LYS A 46 7.70 -29.35 -12.36
CA LYS A 46 8.25 -30.49 -13.09
C LYS A 46 7.96 -30.40 -14.59
N ALA A 47 6.76 -29.95 -14.96
CA ALA A 47 6.38 -29.73 -16.37
C ALA A 47 7.03 -28.47 -16.97
N HIS A 48 7.32 -27.47 -16.13
CA HIS A 48 7.93 -26.19 -16.50
C HIS A 48 9.17 -25.90 -15.65
N PRO A 49 10.31 -26.57 -15.94
CA PRO A 49 11.49 -26.50 -15.09
C PRO A 49 12.04 -25.08 -14.94
N ILE A 50 12.14 -24.62 -13.69
CA ILE A 50 12.79 -23.35 -13.36
C ILE A 50 14.30 -23.60 -13.26
N SER A 51 15.07 -23.02 -14.18
CA SER A 51 16.52 -23.24 -14.28
C SER A 51 17.31 -22.77 -13.06
N ASN A 52 16.81 -21.77 -12.32
CA ASN A 52 17.45 -21.23 -11.13
C ASN A 52 16.82 -21.80 -9.84
N LYS A 53 17.60 -22.55 -9.06
CA LYS A 53 17.14 -23.20 -7.82
C LYS A 53 16.71 -22.24 -6.71
N ASN A 54 17.28 -21.03 -6.65
CA ASN A 54 16.83 -20.02 -5.69
C ASN A 54 15.45 -19.46 -6.07
N VAL A 55 15.20 -19.29 -7.37
CA VAL A 55 13.89 -18.87 -7.88
C VAL A 55 12.86 -19.96 -7.67
N GLU A 56 13.20 -21.22 -7.95
CA GLU A 56 12.33 -22.37 -7.68
C GLU A 56 11.94 -22.43 -6.19
N LYS A 57 12.91 -22.28 -5.29
CA LYS A 57 12.68 -22.23 -3.85
C LYS A 57 11.74 -21.08 -3.47
N TYR A 58 11.97 -19.88 -4.02
CA TYR A 58 11.11 -18.72 -3.77
C TYR A 58 9.67 -18.95 -4.24
N VAL A 59 9.48 -19.44 -5.46
CA VAL A 59 8.14 -19.73 -6.01
C VAL A 59 7.39 -20.69 -5.10
N ARG A 60 8.04 -21.77 -4.65
CA ARG A 60 7.44 -22.74 -3.71
C ARG A 60 7.05 -22.07 -2.39
N GLN A 61 7.99 -21.36 -1.78
CA GLN A 61 7.77 -20.70 -0.49
C GLN A 61 6.66 -19.66 -0.54
N SER A 62 6.58 -18.89 -1.63
CA SER A 62 5.54 -17.86 -1.83
C SER A 62 4.19 -18.48 -2.17
N PHE A 63 4.16 -19.50 -3.02
CA PHE A 63 2.94 -20.26 -3.29
C PHE A 63 2.36 -20.87 -2.01
N ASP A 64 3.20 -21.40 -1.12
CA ASP A 64 2.74 -22.00 0.13
C ASP A 64 2.08 -21.00 1.10
N LYS A 65 2.34 -19.69 0.94
CA LYS A 65 1.72 -18.63 1.77
C LYS A 65 0.25 -18.38 1.47
N GLY A 66 -0.22 -18.68 0.26
CA GLY A 66 -1.61 -18.43 -0.09
C GLY A 66 -2.57 -19.44 0.51
N ASN A 67 -3.82 -19.03 0.65
CA ASN A 67 -4.93 -19.94 0.96
C ASN A 67 -5.18 -20.94 -0.21
N ASP A 68 -5.91 -22.02 0.08
CA ASP A 68 -6.14 -23.12 -0.87
C ASP A 68 -6.85 -22.67 -2.15
N GLU A 69 -7.82 -21.75 -2.06
CA GLU A 69 -8.54 -21.24 -3.24
C GLU A 69 -7.63 -20.42 -4.14
N SER A 70 -6.77 -19.58 -3.57
CA SER A 70 -5.79 -18.78 -4.31
C SER A 70 -4.70 -19.65 -4.95
N LYS A 71 -4.24 -20.69 -4.26
CA LYS A 71 -3.35 -21.72 -4.82
C LYS A 71 -3.99 -22.38 -6.04
N GLN A 72 -5.26 -22.77 -5.92
CA GLN A 72 -6.03 -23.35 -7.01
C GLN A 72 -6.19 -22.38 -8.18
N PHE A 73 -6.48 -21.11 -7.90
CA PHE A 73 -6.63 -20.07 -8.92
C PHE A 73 -5.36 -19.92 -9.75
N LEU A 74 -4.19 -19.84 -9.09
CA LEU A 74 -2.91 -19.77 -9.79
C LEU A 74 -2.68 -21.01 -10.65
N LEU A 75 -2.90 -22.21 -10.10
CA LEU A 75 -2.68 -23.46 -10.83
C LEU A 75 -3.63 -23.60 -12.03
N ASN A 76 -4.90 -23.22 -11.90
CA ASN A 76 -5.86 -23.21 -13.01
C ASN A 76 -5.46 -22.19 -14.08
N GLY A 77 -5.06 -20.99 -13.65
CA GLY A 77 -4.56 -19.96 -14.56
C GLY A 77 -3.30 -20.39 -15.30
N PHE A 78 -2.37 -21.04 -14.62
CA PHE A 78 -1.14 -21.57 -15.21
C PHE A 78 -1.36 -22.79 -16.11
N ALA A 79 -2.38 -23.61 -15.85
CA ALA A 79 -2.73 -24.72 -16.74
C ALA A 79 -3.41 -24.23 -18.03
N ASN A 80 -4.15 -23.12 -17.95
CA ASN A 80 -4.90 -22.56 -19.07
C ASN A 80 -4.12 -21.52 -19.89
N GLY A 81 -3.16 -20.82 -19.26
CA GLY A 81 -2.25 -19.89 -19.91
C GLY A 81 -0.84 -20.43 -19.85
N ASN A 82 -0.12 -20.45 -20.98
CA ASN A 82 1.30 -20.82 -20.99
C ASN A 82 2.11 -19.84 -20.10
N VAL A 83 2.24 -20.07 -18.79
CA VAL A 83 3.02 -19.22 -17.88
C VAL A 83 4.40 -19.84 -17.70
N SER A 84 5.48 -19.16 -18.11
CA SER A 84 6.86 -19.62 -17.92
C SER A 84 7.64 -18.69 -16.99
N PHE A 85 8.83 -19.09 -16.55
CA PHE A 85 9.67 -18.25 -15.68
C PHE A 85 11.05 -18.09 -16.33
N GLU A 86 11.55 -16.85 -16.47
CA GLU A 86 12.88 -16.57 -17.04
C GLU A 86 13.59 -15.48 -16.22
N ARG A 87 14.92 -15.38 -16.35
CA ARG A 87 15.72 -14.35 -15.69
C ARG A 87 15.66 -13.05 -16.50
N ALA A 88 15.40 -11.92 -15.86
CA ALA A 88 15.52 -10.62 -16.53
C ALA A 88 16.98 -10.29 -16.84
N LYS A 89 17.21 -9.58 -17.95
CA LYS A 89 18.53 -9.03 -18.32
C LYS A 89 19.14 -8.09 -17.27
N SER A 90 18.33 -7.52 -16.37
CA SER A 90 18.76 -6.60 -15.31
C SER A 90 19.21 -7.28 -14.02
N GLY A 91 19.36 -8.62 -14.00
CA GLY A 91 19.70 -9.37 -12.78
C GLY A 91 18.52 -9.64 -11.84
N LEU A 92 17.34 -9.07 -12.12
CA LEU A 92 16.06 -9.38 -11.48
C LEU A 92 15.51 -10.71 -12.05
N SER A 93 14.78 -11.49 -11.27
CA SER A 93 13.99 -12.61 -11.83
C SER A 93 12.65 -12.07 -12.36
N ARG A 94 12.07 -12.70 -13.39
CA ARG A 94 10.78 -12.30 -13.97
C ARG A 94 9.93 -13.56 -14.16
N CYS A 95 8.63 -13.46 -13.94
CA CYS A 95 7.69 -14.42 -14.50
C CYS A 95 7.39 -14.00 -15.94
N PHE A 96 7.08 -14.94 -16.80
CA PHE A 96 6.74 -14.71 -18.18
C PHE A 96 5.43 -15.42 -18.47
N ILE A 97 4.64 -14.90 -19.40
CA ILE A 97 3.63 -15.71 -20.07
C ILE A 97 4.16 -16.01 -21.46
N GLU A 98 4.43 -17.28 -21.70
CA GLU A 98 4.83 -17.89 -22.95
C GLU A 98 3.63 -18.00 -23.92
N ASN A 99 2.87 -16.92 -24.15
CA ASN A 99 1.79 -16.97 -25.13
C ASN A 99 1.79 -15.78 -26.11
N GLY A 100 2.85 -15.73 -26.92
CA GLY A 100 2.89 -14.98 -28.19
C GLY A 100 2.91 -13.44 -28.09
N SER A 101 2.62 -12.86 -26.93
CA SER A 101 2.78 -11.43 -26.68
C SER A 101 3.81 -11.16 -25.61
N LYS A 102 4.76 -10.30 -25.96
CA LYS A 102 5.93 -9.88 -25.18
C LYS A 102 5.58 -8.99 -23.97
N ALA A 103 4.67 -9.40 -23.09
CA ALA A 103 4.38 -8.69 -21.84
C ALA A 103 4.94 -9.52 -20.66
N PRO A 104 6.21 -9.30 -20.25
CA PRO A 104 6.79 -9.96 -19.08
C PRO A 104 6.11 -9.46 -17.79
N VAL A 105 5.89 -10.35 -16.82
CA VAL A 105 5.25 -10.05 -15.52
C VAL A 105 6.28 -10.23 -14.41
N LEU A 106 6.56 -9.22 -13.60
CA LEU A 106 7.83 -9.12 -12.88
C LEU A 106 7.76 -9.80 -11.50
N LEU A 107 8.16 -11.07 -11.37
CA LEU A 107 8.43 -11.64 -10.03
C LEU A 107 9.71 -11.05 -9.43
N MET A 108 9.56 -9.91 -8.75
CA MET A 108 10.66 -9.14 -8.18
C MET A 108 11.55 -9.99 -7.27
N SER A 109 12.84 -10.03 -7.60
CA SER A 109 13.95 -10.19 -6.66
C SER A 109 14.64 -8.84 -6.63
N THR A 110 14.49 -8.06 -5.56
CA THR A 110 15.23 -6.81 -5.40
C THR A 110 16.65 -7.15 -4.95
N LYS A 111 17.58 -7.27 -5.90
CA LYS A 111 18.99 -7.06 -5.59
C LYS A 111 19.26 -5.58 -5.67
N ASN A 112 19.92 -5.02 -4.65
CA ASN A 112 20.49 -3.68 -4.76
C ASN A 112 21.71 -3.72 -5.73
N GLU A 113 22.26 -2.55 -6.05
CA GLU A 113 23.40 -2.39 -6.95
C GLU A 113 24.66 -3.16 -6.49
N THR A 114 24.73 -3.57 -5.22
CA THR A 114 25.83 -4.36 -4.63
C THR A 114 25.60 -5.87 -4.69
N GLY A 115 24.47 -6.33 -5.23
CA GLY A 115 24.14 -7.74 -5.40
C GLY A 115 23.64 -8.45 -4.15
N GLU A 116 23.43 -7.72 -3.05
CA GLU A 116 22.83 -8.21 -1.82
C GLU A 116 21.34 -8.44 -2.02
N ASP A 117 20.85 -9.61 -1.61
CA ASP A 117 19.41 -9.89 -1.59
C ASP A 117 18.77 -8.96 -0.55
N THR A 118 18.04 -7.94 -0.99
CA THR A 118 17.32 -7.03 -0.08
C THR A 118 16.04 -7.65 0.50
N GLY A 119 15.94 -8.99 0.45
CA GLY A 119 14.77 -9.76 0.85
C GLY A 119 13.78 -9.91 -0.29
N PHE A 120 13.26 -11.12 -0.46
CA PHE A 120 12.00 -11.29 -1.16
C PHE A 120 10.88 -10.72 -0.29
N TYR A 121 9.81 -10.19 -0.88
CA TYR A 121 8.56 -9.95 -0.15
C TYR A 121 8.09 -11.31 0.39
N SER A 122 8.37 -11.57 1.67
CA SER A 122 8.30 -12.90 2.28
C SER A 122 6.88 -13.33 2.64
N ASP A 123 5.91 -12.45 2.43
CA ASP A 123 4.49 -12.70 2.70
C ASP A 123 3.79 -13.42 1.56
N GLY A 124 4.43 -13.55 0.39
CA GLY A 124 3.84 -14.14 -0.81
C GLY A 124 2.89 -13.19 -1.56
N GLY A 125 2.58 -11.99 -1.04
CA GLY A 125 1.64 -11.05 -1.65
C GLY A 125 2.05 -10.69 -3.07
N VAL A 126 3.30 -10.26 -3.26
CA VAL A 126 3.85 -9.92 -4.59
C VAL A 126 3.76 -11.09 -5.57
N PHE A 127 3.97 -12.33 -5.11
CA PHE A 127 3.84 -13.50 -5.98
C PHE A 127 2.40 -13.69 -6.47
N TYR A 128 1.41 -13.50 -5.60
CA TYR A 128 0.00 -13.58 -5.99
C TYR A 128 -0.45 -12.37 -6.82
N HIS A 129 0.04 -11.16 -6.52
CA HIS A 129 -0.21 -9.96 -7.30
C HIS A 129 0.26 -10.15 -8.75
N GLU A 130 1.54 -10.47 -8.94
CA GLU A 130 2.13 -10.67 -10.26
C GLU A 130 1.53 -11.91 -10.95
N GLY A 131 1.32 -13.01 -10.23
CA GLY A 131 0.63 -14.18 -10.78
C GLY A 131 -0.77 -13.85 -11.31
N THR A 132 -1.47 -12.92 -10.66
CA THR A 132 -2.80 -12.48 -11.09
C THR A 132 -2.74 -11.62 -12.34
N HIS A 133 -1.78 -10.69 -12.45
CA HIS A 133 -1.53 -9.97 -13.71
C HIS A 133 -1.39 -10.93 -14.88
N ALA A 134 -0.60 -11.99 -14.68
CA ALA A 134 -0.39 -12.96 -15.73
C ALA A 134 -1.71 -13.63 -16.16
N ILE A 135 -2.46 -14.12 -15.19
CA ILE A 135 -3.73 -14.79 -15.44
C ILE A 135 -4.71 -13.85 -16.12
N ASP A 136 -4.87 -12.62 -15.61
CA ASP A 136 -5.79 -11.60 -16.13
C ASP A 136 -5.51 -11.26 -17.60
N TYR A 137 -4.24 -11.09 -17.99
CA TYR A 137 -3.86 -10.85 -19.38
C TYR A 137 -4.02 -12.06 -20.31
N SER A 138 -3.92 -13.27 -19.76
CA SER A 138 -4.05 -14.52 -20.53
C SER A 138 -5.50 -14.98 -20.69
N TYR A 139 -6.37 -14.60 -19.74
CA TYR A 139 -7.74 -15.07 -19.66
C TYR A 139 -8.67 -14.31 -20.61
N ASN A 140 -9.46 -15.06 -21.39
CA ASN A 140 -10.45 -14.52 -22.33
C ASN A 140 -9.91 -13.39 -23.24
N ARG A 141 -8.67 -13.55 -23.71
CA ARG A 141 -7.93 -12.50 -24.40
C ARG A 141 -8.63 -12.07 -25.68
N THR A 142 -9.23 -10.88 -25.65
CA THR A 142 -9.76 -10.21 -26.84
C THR A 142 -8.79 -9.10 -27.26
N GLY A 143 -7.85 -9.42 -28.15
CA GLY A 143 -6.78 -8.52 -28.55
C GLY A 143 -5.68 -8.39 -27.49
N ASN A 144 -5.41 -7.16 -27.02
CA ASN A 144 -4.39 -6.86 -26.01
C ASN A 144 -4.99 -6.42 -24.66
N LEU A 145 -6.27 -6.70 -24.43
CA LEU A 145 -6.96 -6.30 -23.21
C LEU A 145 -7.12 -7.48 -22.23
N PRO A 146 -7.00 -7.21 -20.93
CA PRO A 146 -7.12 -8.20 -19.87
C PRO A 146 -8.58 -8.57 -19.58
N ALA A 147 -8.81 -9.66 -18.84
CA ALA A 147 -10.13 -10.13 -18.45
C ALA A 147 -10.89 -9.12 -17.60
N SER A 148 -10.21 -8.42 -16.69
CA SER A 148 -10.76 -7.32 -15.88
C SER A 148 -11.44 -6.21 -16.71
N SER A 149 -11.08 -6.12 -17.99
CA SER A 149 -11.52 -5.08 -18.93
C SER A 149 -12.36 -5.62 -20.09
N THR A 150 -12.65 -6.92 -20.10
CA THR A 150 -13.35 -7.58 -21.23
C THR A 150 -14.46 -8.53 -20.78
N VAL A 151 -14.34 -9.16 -19.61
CA VAL A 151 -15.36 -10.06 -19.08
C VAL A 151 -16.51 -9.24 -18.49
N VAL A 152 -17.73 -9.43 -19.03
CA VAL A 152 -18.95 -8.82 -18.51
C VAL A 152 -19.41 -9.56 -17.26
N LEU A 153 -19.49 -8.84 -16.15
CA LEU A 153 -19.86 -9.35 -14.83
C LEU A 153 -21.33 -9.06 -14.51
N SER A 154 -21.78 -9.48 -13.33
CA SER A 154 -23.18 -9.33 -12.88
C SER A 154 -23.75 -7.91 -12.91
N SER A 155 -22.89 -6.88 -12.94
CA SER A 155 -23.28 -5.48 -13.08
C SER A 155 -23.58 -5.03 -14.52
N ASN A 156 -23.64 -5.95 -15.50
CA ASN A 156 -23.74 -5.64 -16.94
C ASN A 156 -22.58 -4.78 -17.46
N GLY A 157 -21.39 -4.93 -16.86
CA GLY A 157 -20.17 -4.23 -17.25
C GLY A 157 -18.94 -4.99 -16.76
N THR A 158 -17.76 -4.51 -17.12
CA THR A 158 -16.48 -5.08 -16.67
C THR A 158 -16.07 -4.56 -15.30
N LEU A 159 -15.03 -5.14 -14.70
CA LEU A 159 -14.46 -4.61 -13.44
C LEU A 159 -13.93 -3.18 -13.66
N GLU A 160 -13.24 -2.93 -14.78
CA GLU A 160 -12.75 -1.60 -15.15
C GLU A 160 -13.89 -0.58 -15.30
N ASP A 161 -15.02 -0.97 -15.91
CA ASP A 161 -16.20 -0.09 -16.01
C ASP A 161 -16.71 0.31 -14.62
N SER A 162 -16.76 -0.64 -13.68
CA SER A 162 -17.20 -0.33 -12.31
C SER A 162 -16.22 0.55 -11.55
N ILE A 163 -14.91 0.45 -11.83
CA ILE A 163 -13.89 1.34 -11.23
C ILE A 163 -14.09 2.75 -11.76
N ASN A 164 -14.22 2.91 -13.07
CA ASN A 164 -14.43 4.22 -13.70
C ASN A 164 -15.75 4.88 -13.25
N ALA A 165 -16.84 4.10 -13.17
CA ALA A 165 -18.12 4.59 -12.66
C ALA A 165 -18.09 4.96 -11.17
N GLY A 166 -17.21 4.33 -10.38
CA GLY A 166 -17.07 4.55 -8.93
C GLY A 166 -16.14 5.71 -8.55
N ARG A 167 -15.60 6.48 -9.50
CA ARG A 167 -14.54 7.47 -9.24
C ARG A 167 -14.93 8.51 -8.18
N GLU A 168 -16.12 9.08 -8.24
CA GLU A 168 -16.56 10.11 -7.29
C GLU A 168 -16.73 9.56 -5.87
N GLU A 169 -17.26 8.34 -5.74
CA GLU A 169 -17.37 7.66 -4.45
C GLU A 169 -15.99 7.34 -3.89
N ALA A 170 -15.08 6.82 -4.72
CA ALA A 170 -13.70 6.55 -4.33
C ALA A 170 -12.98 7.83 -3.87
N GLN A 171 -13.22 8.99 -4.50
CA GLN A 171 -12.66 10.27 -4.04
C GLN A 171 -13.12 10.65 -2.63
N LYS A 172 -14.41 10.44 -2.31
CA LYS A 172 -14.95 10.67 -0.96
C LYS A 172 -14.37 9.69 0.05
N MET A 173 -14.34 8.40 -0.30
CA MET A 173 -13.81 7.35 0.56
C MET A 173 -12.31 7.49 0.80
N ARG A 174 -11.55 8.08 -0.13
CA ARG A 174 -10.11 8.31 0.02
C ARG A 174 -9.79 9.20 1.21
N ALA A 175 -10.58 10.26 1.43
CA ALA A 175 -10.36 11.15 2.58
C ALA A 175 -10.52 10.39 3.90
N ILE A 176 -11.54 9.52 3.99
CA ILE A 176 -11.79 8.65 5.14
C ILE A 176 -10.65 7.65 5.29
N ALA A 177 -10.25 6.97 4.21
CA ALA A 177 -9.15 6.00 4.23
C ALA A 177 -7.82 6.64 4.66
N LYS A 178 -7.56 7.88 4.25
CA LYS A 178 -6.40 8.66 4.67
C LYS A 178 -6.42 9.02 6.15
N GLN A 179 -7.59 9.38 6.69
CA GLN A 179 -7.71 9.58 8.13
C GLN A 179 -7.50 8.27 8.89
N ASP A 180 -8.21 7.20 8.50
CA ASP A 180 -8.09 5.88 9.11
C ASP A 180 -6.63 5.38 9.10
N PHE A 181 -5.88 5.69 8.03
CA PHE A 181 -4.47 5.37 7.89
C PHE A 181 -3.61 6.06 8.97
N TYR A 182 -3.75 7.38 9.14
CA TYR A 182 -3.00 8.11 10.17
C TYR A 182 -3.44 7.75 11.59
N ASP A 183 -4.72 7.45 11.79
CA ASP A 183 -5.23 6.97 13.08
C ASP A 183 -4.63 5.60 13.40
N SER A 184 -4.47 4.72 12.40
CA SER A 184 -3.82 3.41 12.56
C SER A 184 -2.34 3.57 12.92
N ILE A 185 -1.62 4.52 12.31
CA ILE A 185 -0.25 4.86 12.73
C ILE A 185 -0.22 5.35 14.18
N ALA A 186 -1.09 6.30 14.54
CA ALA A 186 -1.11 6.88 15.88
C ALA A 186 -1.39 5.80 16.94
N ASN A 187 -2.35 4.91 16.67
CA ASN A 187 -2.67 3.78 17.54
C ASN A 187 -1.51 2.76 17.60
N ALA A 188 -0.86 2.44 16.49
CA ALA A 188 0.26 1.51 16.50
C ALA A 188 1.46 2.08 17.29
N LYS A 189 1.71 3.39 17.21
CA LYS A 189 2.73 4.07 18.03
C LYS A 189 2.40 4.05 19.53
N SER A 190 1.13 4.25 19.90
CA SER A 190 0.72 4.23 21.31
C SER A 190 0.78 2.83 21.93
N GLN A 191 0.70 1.78 21.09
CA GLN A 191 0.82 0.39 21.50
C GLN A 191 2.25 -0.14 21.48
N ASP A 192 3.19 0.53 20.80
CA ASP A 192 4.61 0.15 20.76
C ASP A 192 5.32 0.62 22.05
N PRO A 193 5.77 -0.31 22.93
CA PRO A 193 6.39 0.05 24.21
C PRO A 193 7.74 0.77 24.04
N GLU A 194 8.48 0.45 22.99
CA GLU A 194 9.77 1.08 22.70
C GLU A 194 9.54 2.53 22.25
N TYR A 195 8.57 2.76 21.37
CA TYR A 195 8.19 4.09 20.93
C TYR A 195 7.76 4.98 22.10
N SER A 196 6.87 4.45 22.95
CA SER A 196 6.36 5.16 24.13
C SER A 196 7.46 5.49 25.15
N LYS A 197 8.47 4.62 25.28
CA LYS A 197 9.64 4.87 26.11
C LYS A 197 10.51 5.97 25.51
N LEU A 198 10.81 5.88 24.22
CA LEU A 198 11.62 6.87 23.50
C LEU A 198 11.00 8.27 23.58
N ASP A 199 9.68 8.40 23.49
CA ASP A 199 9.00 9.69 23.58
C ASP A 199 9.18 10.35 24.96
N LYS A 200 9.12 9.55 26.04
CA LYS A 200 9.40 10.00 27.41
C LYS A 200 10.87 10.36 27.60
N ASP A 201 11.79 9.51 27.12
CA ASP A 201 13.23 9.74 27.23
C ASP A 201 13.66 11.00 26.46
N ILE A 202 13.09 11.24 25.27
CA ILE A 202 13.30 12.46 24.47
C ILE A 202 12.78 13.68 25.23
N SER A 203 11.56 13.62 25.78
CA SER A 203 10.98 14.73 26.54
C SER A 203 11.84 15.11 27.75
N ALA A 204 12.25 14.11 28.54
CA ALA A 204 13.12 14.32 29.70
C ALA A 204 14.50 14.89 29.29
N LYS A 205 15.07 14.39 28.20
CA LYS A 205 16.37 14.88 27.69
C LYS A 205 16.27 16.29 27.10
N GLN A 206 15.14 16.65 26.50
CA GLN A 206 14.87 18.02 26.04
C GLN A 206 14.78 18.98 27.23
N GLU A 207 14.09 18.61 28.31
CA GLU A 207 14.04 19.43 29.54
C GLU A 207 15.43 19.61 30.18
N GLU A 208 16.26 18.56 30.17
CA GLU A 208 17.66 18.65 30.61
C GLU A 208 18.45 19.63 29.73
N LEU A 209 18.34 19.51 28.41
CA LEU A 209 19.01 20.38 27.45
C LEU A 209 18.58 21.85 27.62
N ASP A 210 17.29 22.09 27.89
CA ASP A 210 16.76 23.43 28.10
C ASP A 210 17.31 24.06 29.38
N LYS A 211 17.47 23.28 30.46
CA LYS A 211 18.11 23.74 31.72
C LYS A 211 19.59 24.04 31.52
N LEU A 212 20.27 23.30 30.64
CA LEU A 212 21.67 23.50 30.30
C LEU A 212 21.89 24.64 29.29
N ASN A 213 20.83 25.23 28.73
CA ASN A 213 20.94 26.27 27.72
C ASN A 213 20.71 27.66 28.33
N PRO A 214 21.75 28.34 28.85
CA PRO A 214 21.60 29.66 29.46
C PRO A 214 21.20 30.74 28.45
N TYR A 215 21.19 30.41 27.15
CA TYR A 215 20.92 31.34 26.07
C TYR A 215 19.44 31.35 25.63
N ILE A 216 18.56 30.49 26.17
CA ILE A 216 17.13 30.49 25.83
C ILE A 216 16.51 31.90 25.95
N PRO A 217 16.71 32.66 27.06
CA PRO A 217 16.18 34.01 27.17
C PRO A 217 16.69 34.97 26.08
N GLN A 218 17.94 34.80 25.64
CA GLN A 218 18.56 35.65 24.61
C GLN A 218 17.99 35.32 23.22
N ILE A 219 17.74 34.03 22.93
CA ILE A 219 17.08 33.58 21.70
C ILE A 219 15.65 34.13 21.65
N ASP A 220 14.90 34.01 22.73
CA ASP A 220 13.51 34.47 22.80
C ASP A 220 13.39 35.98 22.66
N GLU A 221 14.29 36.73 23.31
CA GLU A 221 14.34 38.18 23.17
C GLU A 221 14.71 38.60 21.73
N ALA A 222 15.69 37.95 21.11
CA ALA A 222 16.05 38.23 19.71
C ALA A 222 14.87 37.95 18.76
N ARG A 223 14.11 36.86 18.98
CA ARG A 223 12.90 36.55 18.21
C ARG A 223 11.81 37.58 18.43
N LYS A 224 11.56 38.03 19.66
CA LYS A 224 10.61 39.10 19.97
C LYS A 224 10.99 40.40 19.26
N GLN A 225 12.27 40.79 19.31
CA GLN A 225 12.78 41.97 18.62
C GLN A 225 12.54 41.88 17.11
N PHE A 226 12.84 40.73 16.49
CA PHE A 226 12.59 40.52 15.06
C PHE A 226 11.11 40.61 14.70
N THR A 227 10.23 39.90 15.43
CA THR A 227 8.77 39.94 15.19
C THR A 227 8.20 41.35 15.35
N SER A 228 8.76 42.15 16.25
CA SER A 228 8.38 43.56 16.44
C SER A 228 8.99 44.53 15.42
N GLY A 229 9.82 44.06 14.49
CA GLY A 229 10.52 44.88 13.50
C GLY A 229 11.71 45.69 14.05
N LYS A 230 12.11 45.46 15.31
CA LYS A 230 13.22 46.18 15.97
C LYS A 230 14.60 45.77 15.46
N ILE A 231 14.72 44.54 14.94
CA ILE A 231 15.93 44.06 14.29
C ILE A 231 15.56 43.40 12.96
N SER A 232 16.48 43.45 12.00
CA SER A 232 16.39 42.77 10.72
C SER A 232 16.60 41.25 10.85
N TYR A 233 16.24 40.52 9.79
CA TYR A 233 16.52 39.08 9.70
C TYR A 233 18.03 38.77 9.75
N ARG A 234 18.88 39.63 9.16
CA ARG A 234 20.33 39.47 9.18
C ARG A 234 20.90 39.61 10.59
N GLU A 235 20.40 40.57 11.37
CA GLU A 235 20.79 40.75 12.77
C GLU A 235 20.32 39.58 13.64
N LEU A 236 19.11 39.04 13.41
CA LEU A 236 18.64 37.83 14.06
C LEU A 236 19.56 36.63 13.76
N GLN A 237 19.98 36.45 12.51
CA GLN A 237 20.93 35.39 12.14
C GLN A 237 22.28 35.56 12.83
N ALA A 238 22.82 36.78 12.90
CA ALA A 238 24.09 37.06 13.58
C ALA A 238 24.00 36.74 15.09
N LYS A 239 22.92 37.16 15.77
CA LYS A 239 22.67 36.83 17.18
C LYS A 239 22.56 35.32 17.40
N ASN A 240 21.84 34.62 16.53
CA ASN A 240 21.73 33.16 16.61
C ASN A 240 23.08 32.45 16.39
N LEU A 241 23.93 32.97 15.50
CA LEU A 241 25.27 32.42 15.26
C LEU A 241 26.16 32.60 16.49
N GLU A 242 26.19 33.79 17.08
CA GLU A 242 26.95 34.07 18.31
C GLU A 242 26.53 33.13 19.46
N ILE A 243 25.22 32.96 19.66
CA ILE A 243 24.68 32.02 20.66
C ILE A 243 25.12 30.59 20.36
N ARG A 244 25.08 30.17 19.09
CA ARG A 244 25.50 28.84 18.68
C ARG A 244 27.00 28.62 18.91
N GLU A 245 27.85 29.60 18.63
CA GLU A 245 29.29 29.54 18.89
C GLU A 245 29.60 29.37 20.38
N LYS A 246 28.82 30.03 21.25
CA LYS A 246 28.93 29.85 22.70
C LYS A 246 28.48 28.46 23.13
N GLN A 247 27.34 27.98 22.63
CA GLN A 247 26.85 26.62 22.86
C GLN A 247 27.84 25.53 22.42
N MET A 248 28.57 25.76 21.33
CA MET A 248 29.59 24.82 20.82
C MET A 248 30.83 24.72 21.71
N LYS A 249 30.99 25.60 22.70
CA LYS A 249 32.09 25.55 23.69
C LYS A 249 31.65 24.90 25.00
N ASP A 250 30.36 24.73 25.22
CA ASP A 250 29.77 24.14 26.42
C ASP A 250 29.68 22.61 26.27
N GLN A 251 30.65 21.91 26.88
CA GLN A 251 30.74 20.45 26.80
C GLN A 251 29.51 19.73 27.39
N PRO A 252 28.99 20.10 28.58
CA PRO A 252 27.71 19.60 29.08
C PRO A 252 26.55 19.76 28.08
N PHE A 253 26.37 20.95 27.51
CA PHE A 253 25.30 21.20 26.54
C PHE A 253 25.46 20.33 25.28
N LEU A 254 26.67 20.23 24.74
CA LEU A 254 26.95 19.41 23.56
C LEU A 254 26.70 17.92 23.81
N LYS A 255 27.09 17.42 24.99
CA LYS A 255 26.85 16.03 25.36
C LYS A 255 25.34 15.73 25.43
N ALA A 256 24.58 16.55 26.15
CA ALA A 256 23.12 16.39 26.27
C ALA A 256 22.43 16.46 24.89
N ARG A 257 22.88 17.37 24.03
CA ARG A 257 22.39 17.49 22.65
C ARG A 257 22.70 16.24 21.81
N GLY A 258 23.91 15.68 21.94
CA GLY A 258 24.28 14.45 21.26
C GLY A 258 23.43 13.25 21.70
N GLU A 259 23.17 13.14 23.01
CA GLU A 259 22.28 12.11 23.56
C GLU A 259 20.83 12.27 23.07
N LEU A 260 20.31 13.51 23.02
CA LEU A 260 18.99 13.80 22.45
C LEU A 260 18.90 13.37 20.98
N TRP A 261 19.91 13.68 20.17
CA TRP A 261 19.96 13.24 18.77
C TRP A 261 20.00 11.73 18.62
N ALA A 262 20.75 11.03 19.47
CA ALA A 262 20.76 9.57 19.47
C ALA A 262 19.39 8.97 19.81
N LEU A 263 18.65 9.58 20.74
CA LEU A 263 17.27 9.18 21.06
C LEU A 263 16.31 9.45 19.89
N GLN A 264 16.41 10.63 19.26
CA GLN A 264 15.58 10.99 18.09
C GLN A 264 15.83 10.06 16.90
N ALA A 265 17.08 9.65 16.66
CA ALA A 265 17.41 8.68 15.62
C ALA A 265 16.73 7.32 15.89
N LYS A 266 16.80 6.82 17.13
CA LYS A 266 16.09 5.59 17.54
C LYS A 266 14.57 5.73 17.39
N GLN A 267 14.01 6.89 17.74
CA GLN A 267 12.58 7.15 17.55
C GLN A 267 12.20 7.17 16.06
N GLN A 268 13.07 7.66 15.18
CA GLN A 268 12.85 7.60 13.73
C GLN A 268 12.85 6.16 13.20
N GLU A 269 13.75 5.31 13.69
CA GLU A 269 13.76 3.87 13.36
C GLU A 269 12.49 3.17 13.85
N ALA A 270 12.07 3.42 15.09
CA ALA A 270 10.83 2.89 15.64
C ALA A 270 9.60 3.40 14.85
N ASN A 271 9.59 4.68 14.48
CA ASN A 271 8.58 5.29 13.61
C ASN A 271 8.47 4.58 12.27
N TYR A 272 9.62 4.32 11.62
CA TYR A 272 9.67 3.62 10.35
C TYR A 272 9.10 2.22 10.48
N ARG A 273 9.54 1.44 11.48
CA ARG A 273 9.04 0.08 11.76
C ARG A 273 7.52 0.05 11.96
N VAL A 274 6.99 0.93 12.82
CA VAL A 274 5.54 1.01 13.08
C VAL A 274 4.78 1.39 11.81
N THR A 275 5.31 2.34 11.05
CA THR A 275 4.69 2.80 9.80
C THR A 275 4.68 1.69 8.74
N GLN A 276 5.76 0.89 8.63
CA GLN A 276 5.82 -0.27 7.73
C GLN A 276 4.75 -1.30 8.04
N GLN A 277 4.46 -1.57 9.32
CA GLN A 277 3.39 -2.49 9.71
C GLN A 277 2.01 -2.01 9.23
N VAL A 278 1.74 -0.70 9.33
CA VAL A 278 0.49 -0.12 8.83
C VAL A 278 0.48 -0.07 7.29
N TYR A 279 1.63 0.18 6.65
CA TYR A 279 1.74 0.17 5.19
C TYR A 279 1.35 -1.19 4.60
N VAL A 280 1.73 -2.30 5.24
CA VAL A 280 1.30 -3.64 4.81
C VAL A 280 -0.24 -3.76 4.78
N GLU A 281 -0.97 -3.05 5.62
CA GLU A 281 -2.45 -3.12 5.64
C GLU A 281 -3.12 -2.19 4.61
N TYR A 282 -2.40 -1.20 4.08
CA TYR A 282 -2.96 -0.12 3.24
C TYR A 282 -2.30 0.00 1.87
N GLY A 283 -1.23 -0.74 1.57
CA GLY A 283 -0.53 -0.71 0.29
C GLY A 283 -1.48 -0.96 -0.88
N ASP A 284 -2.05 -2.16 -0.92
CA ASP A 284 -3.01 -2.60 -1.94
C ASP A 284 -4.18 -1.61 -2.11
N VAL A 285 -4.74 -1.14 -0.99
CA VAL A 285 -5.85 -0.16 -0.97
C VAL A 285 -5.42 1.18 -1.58
N SER A 286 -4.19 1.61 -1.30
CA SER A 286 -3.66 2.87 -1.79
C SER A 286 -3.43 2.83 -3.31
N ASP A 287 -3.00 1.69 -3.86
CA ASP A 287 -2.97 1.45 -5.30
C ASP A 287 -4.36 1.43 -5.92
N MET A 288 -5.35 0.80 -5.27
CA MET A 288 -6.74 0.85 -5.72
C MET A 288 -7.33 2.27 -5.74
N PHE A 289 -7.01 3.12 -4.76
CA PHE A 289 -7.39 4.53 -4.79
C PHE A 289 -6.69 5.30 -5.89
N CYS A 290 -5.43 5.01 -6.17
CA CYS A 290 -4.71 5.64 -7.28
C CYS A 290 -5.33 5.23 -8.63
N ALA A 291 -5.60 3.94 -8.84
CA ALA A 291 -6.28 3.43 -10.02
C ALA A 291 -7.66 4.09 -10.23
N SER A 292 -8.41 4.26 -9.14
CA SER A 292 -9.78 4.81 -9.19
C SER A 292 -9.80 6.33 -9.35
N THR A 293 -8.87 7.06 -8.71
CA THR A 293 -8.98 8.51 -8.53
C THR A 293 -7.84 9.32 -9.14
N GLY A 294 -6.70 8.70 -9.41
CA GLY A 294 -5.41 9.34 -9.71
C GLY A 294 -4.59 9.69 -8.45
N LEU A 295 -5.10 9.40 -7.25
CA LEU A 295 -4.48 9.82 -5.98
C LEU A 295 -4.35 8.68 -4.96
N ALA A 296 -3.13 8.43 -4.50
CA ALA A 296 -2.81 7.50 -3.42
C ALA A 296 -3.23 8.01 -2.01
N ILE A 297 -3.32 7.13 -1.00
CA ILE A 297 -3.65 7.50 0.40
C ILE A 297 -2.51 8.33 1.04
N ASN A 298 -1.26 7.90 0.87
CA ASN A 298 -0.09 8.56 1.46
C ASN A 298 1.16 8.50 0.55
N ARG A 299 1.01 8.84 -0.73
CA ARG A 299 2.06 8.65 -1.77
C ARG A 299 2.55 7.19 -1.91
N MET A 300 1.79 6.24 -1.38
CA MET A 300 2.03 4.81 -1.49
C MET A 300 1.29 4.29 -2.72
N SER A 301 1.83 4.46 -3.91
CA SER A 301 1.23 3.88 -5.12
C SER A 301 2.18 4.07 -6.31
N HIS A 302 1.81 3.46 -7.43
CA HIS A 302 2.23 3.91 -8.75
C HIS A 302 1.94 5.40 -9.01
N ASP A 303 2.73 5.98 -9.94
CA ASP A 303 2.48 7.31 -10.49
C ASP A 303 1.13 7.33 -11.22
N GLU A 304 0.41 8.46 -11.19
CA GLU A 304 -0.91 8.61 -11.83
C GLU A 304 -0.86 8.19 -13.31
N ARG A 305 0.25 8.53 -14.00
CA ARG A 305 0.48 8.19 -15.41
C ARG A 305 0.49 6.69 -15.70
N TYR A 306 0.73 5.86 -14.69
CA TYR A 306 0.69 4.42 -14.82
C TYR A 306 -0.72 3.93 -15.22
N PHE A 307 -1.75 4.55 -14.64
CA PHE A 307 -3.15 4.18 -14.80
C PHE A 307 -3.85 4.82 -15.99
N ASP A 308 -3.15 5.70 -16.74
CA ASP A 308 -3.68 6.30 -17.97
C ASP A 308 -3.77 5.28 -19.13
N LYS A 309 -3.08 4.15 -19.01
CA LYS A 309 -3.12 3.07 -20.00
C LYS A 309 -4.42 2.29 -19.89
N LYS A 310 -5.09 2.10 -21.02
CA LYS A 310 -6.31 1.28 -21.13
C LYS A 310 -6.06 -0.13 -20.58
N GLY A 311 -6.94 -0.63 -19.72
CA GLY A 311 -6.82 -1.95 -19.10
C GLY A 311 -6.15 -1.97 -17.72
N TYR A 312 -5.23 -1.03 -17.46
CA TYR A 312 -4.36 -1.12 -16.29
C TYR A 312 -5.10 -0.92 -14.97
N LYS A 313 -6.17 -0.11 -14.95
CA LYS A 313 -6.97 0.09 -13.74
C LYS A 313 -7.65 -1.19 -13.28
N GLY A 314 -8.26 -1.93 -14.21
CA GLY A 314 -8.92 -3.20 -13.91
C GLY A 314 -7.90 -4.24 -13.44
N THR A 315 -6.77 -4.32 -14.13
CA THR A 315 -5.74 -5.32 -13.88
C THR A 315 -5.03 -5.13 -12.56
N GLU A 316 -4.61 -3.90 -12.22
CA GLU A 316 -4.06 -3.63 -10.88
C GLU A 316 -5.08 -3.85 -9.79
N PHE A 317 -6.31 -3.34 -9.96
CA PHE A 317 -7.33 -3.55 -8.94
C PHE A 317 -7.55 -5.05 -8.68
N PHE A 318 -7.59 -5.85 -9.75
CA PHE A 318 -7.77 -7.29 -9.62
C PHE A 318 -6.55 -7.97 -8.99
N ALA A 319 -5.34 -7.62 -9.39
CA ALA A 319 -4.11 -8.13 -8.80
C ALA A 319 -3.98 -7.81 -7.31
N GLU A 320 -4.29 -6.58 -6.91
CA GLU A 320 -4.28 -6.16 -5.51
C GLU A 320 -5.35 -6.87 -4.70
N TYR A 321 -6.56 -7.04 -5.26
CA TYR A 321 -7.61 -7.81 -4.61
C TYR A 321 -7.19 -9.27 -4.37
N VAL A 322 -6.65 -9.94 -5.39
CA VAL A 322 -6.25 -11.35 -5.28
C VAL A 322 -5.03 -11.51 -4.38
N SER A 323 -4.05 -10.61 -4.44
CA SER A 323 -2.91 -10.55 -3.52
C SER A 323 -3.38 -10.48 -2.06
N ALA A 324 -4.20 -9.47 -1.74
CA ALA A 324 -4.74 -9.28 -0.40
C ALA A 324 -5.55 -10.49 0.07
N ARG A 325 -6.39 -11.03 -0.81
CA ARG A 325 -7.18 -12.25 -0.55
C ARG A 325 -6.30 -13.45 -0.22
N SER A 326 -5.16 -13.57 -0.88
CA SER A 326 -4.29 -14.73 -0.79
C SER A 326 -3.51 -14.76 0.51
N THR A 327 -2.94 -13.62 0.91
CA THR A 327 -1.92 -13.59 1.98
C THR A 327 -2.12 -12.49 3.03
N ASN A 328 -3.05 -11.55 2.83
CA ASN A 328 -3.19 -10.36 3.69
C ASN A 328 -4.66 -10.05 4.04
N PRO A 329 -5.25 -10.75 5.03
CA PRO A 329 -6.66 -10.59 5.39
C PRO A 329 -7.01 -9.20 5.92
N LYS A 330 -6.04 -8.47 6.50
CA LYS A 330 -6.26 -7.09 6.96
C LYS A 330 -6.44 -6.13 5.80
N SER A 331 -5.57 -6.22 4.79
CA SER A 331 -5.72 -5.45 3.55
C SER A 331 -7.04 -5.80 2.85
N LEU A 332 -7.39 -7.09 2.74
CA LEU A 332 -8.66 -7.51 2.15
C LEU A 332 -9.88 -6.89 2.86
N ALA A 333 -9.86 -6.82 4.19
CA ALA A 333 -10.94 -6.18 4.96
C ALA A 333 -11.05 -4.68 4.66
N ARG A 334 -9.93 -3.98 4.46
CA ARG A 334 -9.90 -2.57 4.07
C ARG A 334 -10.39 -2.37 2.63
N ILE A 335 -9.96 -3.22 1.70
CA ILE A 335 -10.46 -3.22 0.31
C ILE A 335 -11.99 -3.36 0.29
N LYS A 336 -12.54 -4.34 1.01
CA LYS A 336 -13.99 -4.54 1.13
C LYS A 336 -14.71 -3.37 1.80
N LYS A 337 -14.06 -2.68 2.75
CA LYS A 337 -14.61 -1.48 3.40
C LYS A 337 -14.71 -0.30 2.43
N TYR A 338 -13.68 -0.04 1.64
CA TYR A 338 -13.59 1.18 0.83
C TYR A 338 -14.11 1.00 -0.61
N PHE A 339 -14.08 -0.22 -1.13
CA PHE A 339 -14.50 -0.57 -2.49
C PHE A 339 -15.46 -1.78 -2.50
N PRO A 340 -16.57 -1.76 -1.74
CA PRO A 340 -17.42 -2.95 -1.57
C PRO A 340 -17.97 -3.49 -2.89
N LYS A 341 -18.40 -2.61 -3.80
CA LYS A 341 -18.93 -2.99 -5.12
C LYS A 341 -17.86 -3.62 -6.00
N GLN A 342 -16.73 -2.96 -6.16
CA GLN A 342 -15.63 -3.43 -7.01
C GLN A 342 -15.00 -4.70 -6.43
N SER A 343 -14.94 -4.83 -5.11
CA SER A 343 -14.51 -6.07 -4.43
C SER A 343 -15.41 -7.26 -4.75
N ALA A 344 -16.72 -7.07 -4.79
CA ALA A 344 -17.67 -8.12 -5.15
C ALA A 344 -17.49 -8.56 -6.62
N LEU A 345 -17.26 -7.61 -7.52
CA LEU A 345 -16.98 -7.89 -8.93
C LEU A 345 -15.61 -8.57 -9.14
N ALA A 346 -14.58 -8.17 -8.38
CA ALA A 346 -13.28 -8.83 -8.39
C ALA A 346 -13.39 -10.28 -7.89
N GLU A 347 -14.18 -10.55 -6.83
CA GLU A 347 -14.46 -11.92 -6.39
C GLU A 347 -15.23 -12.70 -7.46
N GLU A 348 -16.22 -12.10 -8.12
CA GLU A 348 -16.94 -12.75 -9.22
C GLU A 348 -15.99 -13.15 -10.36
N LEU A 349 -15.10 -12.24 -10.77
CA LEU A 349 -14.09 -12.52 -11.81
C LEU A 349 -13.15 -13.64 -11.38
N PHE A 350 -12.65 -13.60 -10.14
CA PHE A 350 -11.82 -14.68 -9.57
C PHE A 350 -12.52 -16.03 -9.63
N GLN A 351 -13.80 -16.09 -9.24
CA GLN A 351 -14.59 -17.32 -9.24
C GLN A 351 -14.88 -17.84 -10.66
N ARG A 352 -15.08 -16.95 -11.64
CA ARG A 352 -15.24 -17.35 -13.05
C ARG A 352 -13.96 -17.97 -13.60
N ILE A 353 -12.81 -17.31 -13.37
CA ILE A 353 -11.50 -17.83 -13.78
C ILE A 353 -11.22 -19.19 -13.11
N MET A 354 -11.49 -19.31 -11.81
CA MET A 354 -11.38 -20.55 -11.06
C MET A 354 -12.17 -21.70 -11.70
N LYS A 355 -13.36 -21.41 -12.25
CA LYS A 355 -14.25 -22.40 -12.88
C LYS A 355 -14.03 -22.55 -14.39
N GLY A 356 -13.13 -21.76 -14.99
CA GLY A 356 -12.92 -21.72 -16.45
C GLY A 356 -14.13 -21.22 -17.23
N GLN A 357 -14.85 -20.23 -16.69
CA GLN A 357 -16.12 -19.68 -17.23
C GLN A 357 -15.99 -18.35 -17.96
#